data_AF-A0A239EJZ3-F1
#
_entry.id   AF-A0A239EJZ3-F1
#
_cell.length_a   1.000
_cell.length_b   1.000
_cell.length_c   1.000
_cell.angle_alpha   90.00
_cell.angle_beta   90.00
_cell.angle_gamma   90.00
#
_symmetry.space_group_name_H-M   'P 1'
#
loop_
_entity.id
_entity.type
_entity.pdbx_description
1 polymer ?
#
loop_
_entity_poly.entity_id
_entity_poly.type
_entity_poly.pdbx_seq_one_letter_code
_entity_poly.pdbx_strand_id
1 'polypeptide(L)'
;MKGIIRFLFFIVVVYTLLTSVISLLKTGEVDKEYCRDGFTVINTENDRRHQREWESVNYSKSFCASYESVEKVSLEAGKKRNDIIYELDSYENVWGKIYRELVLDSKRHIDFLVDSLQDISLQQQLSREELAELVVTFVQDIPYSYVRVEDCSETDNKGKPCIGKIALGLLSPYEFLHSLYGDCDTRAVLIYTILEELAFDPMIVVSNEYAHAMLALNMPTAGDHLTYRGKNYYFWETTGKGWPLGMLPPNSNNVKYWKVALVNEI
;
A
#
# COMPACT_ATOMS: atom_id res chain seq x y z
N MET A 1 -36.11 -47.91 27.35
CA MET A 1 -35.13 -47.16 28.18
C MET A 1 -33.71 -47.18 27.64
N LYS A 2 -33.07 -48.33 27.37
CA LYS A 2 -31.66 -48.39 26.92
C LYS A 2 -31.36 -47.69 25.58
N GLY A 3 -32.31 -47.69 24.63
CA GLY A 3 -32.14 -47.03 23.32
C GLY A 3 -32.15 -45.49 23.39
N ILE A 4 -33.02 -44.92 24.23
CA ILE A 4 -33.13 -43.46 24.41
C ILE A 4 -31.86 -42.90 25.08
N ILE A 5 -31.30 -43.64 26.05
CA ILE A 5 -30.05 -43.26 26.73
C ILE A 5 -28.87 -43.25 25.74
N ARG A 6 -28.79 -44.24 24.83
CA ARG A 6 -27.76 -44.28 23.78
C ARG A 6 -27.88 -43.14 22.78
N PHE A 7 -29.10 -42.76 22.41
CA PHE A 7 -29.35 -41.66 21.49
C PHE A 7 -28.99 -40.30 22.10
N LEU A 8 -29.38 -40.06 23.37
CA LEU A 8 -29.00 -38.85 24.10
C LEU A 8 -27.47 -38.75 24.28
N PHE A 9 -26.80 -39.86 24.60
CA PHE A 9 -25.36 -39.91 24.70
C PHE A 9 -24.67 -39.55 23.37
N PHE A 10 -25.20 -40.06 22.25
CA PHE A 10 -24.69 -39.73 20.91
C PHE A 10 -24.83 -38.24 20.59
N ILE A 11 -25.98 -37.62 20.91
CA ILE A 11 -26.18 -36.17 20.71
C ILE A 11 -25.19 -35.36 21.54
N VAL A 12 -24.98 -35.71 22.81
CA VAL A 12 -24.02 -35.00 23.67
C VAL A 12 -22.60 -35.12 23.12
N VAL A 13 -22.20 -36.31 22.67
CA VAL A 13 -20.87 -36.52 22.07
C VAL A 13 -20.70 -35.70 20.80
N VAL A 14 -21.69 -35.71 19.90
CA VAL A 14 -21.66 -34.90 18.66
C VAL A 14 -21.63 -33.41 18.99
N TYR A 15 -22.43 -32.95 19.96
CA TYR A 15 -22.44 -31.56 20.40
C TYR A 15 -21.08 -31.15 20.97
N THR A 16 -20.48 -31.97 21.84
CA THR A 16 -19.15 -31.70 22.40
C THR A 16 -18.08 -31.63 21.31
N LEU A 17 -18.08 -32.58 20.37
CA LEU A 17 -17.19 -32.57 19.20
C LEU A 17 -17.38 -31.31 18.36
N LEU A 18 -18.63 -30.90 18.08
CA LEU A 18 -18.92 -29.68 17.35
C LEU A 18 -18.40 -28.44 18.09
N THR A 19 -18.63 -28.34 19.40
CA THR A 19 -18.14 -27.21 20.20
C THR A 19 -16.63 -27.18 20.29
N SER A 20 -15.96 -28.34 20.35
CA SER A 20 -14.50 -28.43 20.33
C SER A 20 -13.93 -28.04 18.98
N VAL A 21 -14.56 -28.43 17.87
CA VAL A 21 -14.17 -28.02 16.52
C VAL A 21 -14.39 -26.52 16.33
N ILE A 22 -15.53 -25.97 16.77
CA ILE A 22 -15.80 -24.51 16.75
C ILE A 22 -14.80 -23.77 17.63
N SER A 23 -14.41 -24.33 18.79
CA SER A 23 -13.38 -23.76 19.65
C SER A 23 -12.01 -23.77 18.98
N LEU A 24 -11.64 -24.85 18.28
CA LEU A 24 -10.41 -24.93 17.49
C LEU A 24 -10.41 -23.98 16.29
N LEU A 25 -11.57 -23.72 15.70
CA LEU A 25 -11.74 -22.74 14.62
C LEU A 25 -11.74 -21.30 15.14
N LYS A 26 -12.07 -21.07 16.42
CA LYS A 26 -12.06 -19.75 17.07
C LYS A 26 -10.68 -19.34 17.61
N THR A 27 -9.71 -20.24 17.69
CA THR A 27 -8.31 -19.89 18.00
C THR A 27 -7.61 -19.40 16.74
N GLY A 28 -8.04 -18.24 16.26
CA GLY A 28 -7.38 -17.43 15.25
C GLY A 28 -7.15 -16.01 15.77
N GLU A 29 -6.96 -15.84 17.08
CA GLU A 29 -6.35 -14.62 17.60
C GLU A 29 -4.87 -14.69 17.22
N VAL A 30 -4.49 -13.88 16.23
CA VAL A 30 -3.09 -13.62 15.88
C VAL A 30 -2.39 -13.17 17.16
N ASP A 31 -1.40 -13.95 17.59
CA ASP A 31 -0.59 -13.67 18.77
C ASP A 31 0.13 -12.32 18.58
N LYS A 32 -0.35 -11.28 19.30
CA LYS A 32 0.11 -9.89 19.16
C LYS A 32 1.59 -9.69 19.51
N GLU A 33 2.23 -10.66 20.14
CA GLU A 33 3.67 -10.59 20.47
C GLU A 33 4.58 -10.82 19.24
N TYR A 34 4.06 -11.33 18.12
CA TYR A 34 4.87 -11.76 16.98
C TYR A 34 5.01 -10.74 15.83
N CYS A 35 4.32 -9.59 15.87
CA CYS A 35 4.31 -8.64 14.76
C CYS A 35 4.96 -7.28 15.07
N ARG A 36 6.19 -7.27 15.58
CA ARG A 36 6.85 -5.98 15.86
C ARG A 36 7.30 -5.32 14.56
N ASP A 37 6.80 -4.11 14.30
CA ASP A 37 7.20 -3.32 13.13
C ASP A 37 8.73 -3.08 13.08
N GLY A 38 9.33 -3.32 11.92
CA GLY A 38 10.76 -3.14 11.68
C GLY A 38 11.31 -4.08 10.61
N PHE A 39 12.63 -4.09 10.45
CA PHE A 39 13.30 -5.03 9.56
C PHE A 39 14.61 -5.54 10.15
N THR A 40 15.06 -6.70 9.67
CA THR A 40 16.37 -7.28 9.97
C THR A 40 17.12 -7.59 8.69
N VAL A 41 18.45 -7.38 8.70
CA VAL A 41 19.33 -7.84 7.62
C VAL A 41 19.61 -9.33 7.83
N ILE A 42 19.28 -10.16 6.83
CA ILE A 42 19.27 -11.62 6.97
C ILE A 42 20.47 -12.32 6.34
N ASN A 43 21.30 -11.59 5.58
CA ASN A 43 22.54 -12.11 5.01
C ASN A 43 23.58 -11.00 4.77
N THR A 44 24.76 -11.37 4.27
CA THR A 44 25.85 -10.44 3.95
C THR A 44 25.60 -9.60 2.70
N GLU A 45 24.59 -9.94 1.90
CA GLU A 45 24.21 -9.24 0.68
C GLU A 45 23.22 -8.09 0.96
N ASN A 46 22.88 -7.85 2.23
CA ASN A 46 21.94 -6.85 2.70
C ASN A 46 20.47 -7.14 2.36
N ASP A 47 20.12 -8.41 2.11
CA ASP A 47 18.71 -8.80 2.03
C ASP A 47 18.03 -8.56 3.37
N ARG A 48 16.75 -8.20 3.33
CA ARG A 48 16.00 -7.77 4.52
C ARG A 48 14.74 -8.58 4.69
N ARG A 49 14.46 -8.98 5.93
CA ARG A 49 13.14 -9.42 6.35
C ARG A 49 12.44 -8.26 7.04
N HIS A 50 11.32 -7.84 6.49
CA HIS A 50 10.44 -6.80 7.03
C HIS A 50 9.31 -7.46 7.82
N GLN A 51 8.99 -6.90 8.97
CA GLN A 51 7.79 -7.17 9.75
C GLN A 51 7.01 -5.85 9.82
N ARG A 52 5.72 -5.89 9.51
CA ARG A 52 4.87 -4.71 9.46
C ARG A 52 3.59 -4.96 10.24
N GLU A 53 3.29 -4.05 11.16
CA GLU A 53 2.02 -4.00 11.89
C GLU A 53 1.38 -2.63 11.65
N TRP A 54 0.12 -2.63 11.22
CA TRP A 54 -0.61 -1.39 10.94
C TRP A 54 -2.10 -1.56 11.21
N GLU A 55 -2.85 -0.45 11.15
CA GLU A 55 -4.26 -0.42 11.51
C GLU A 55 -5.10 0.23 10.41
N SER A 56 -6.36 -0.18 10.33
CA SER A 56 -7.41 0.51 9.55
C SER A 56 -7.52 1.99 9.95
N VAL A 57 -8.09 2.82 9.08
CA VAL A 57 -8.20 4.29 9.30
C VAL A 57 -8.94 4.63 10.60
N ASN A 58 -9.93 3.82 10.97
CA ASN A 58 -10.75 4.01 12.17
C ASN A 58 -10.26 3.19 13.38
N TYR A 59 -9.10 2.53 13.30
CA TYR A 59 -8.53 1.69 14.35
C TYR A 59 -9.40 0.48 14.76
N SER A 60 -10.35 0.06 13.93
CA SER A 60 -11.23 -1.08 14.22
C SER A 60 -10.60 -2.44 13.89
N LYS A 61 -9.63 -2.46 12.97
CA LYS A 61 -8.88 -3.65 12.54
C LYS A 61 -7.38 -3.38 12.63
N SER A 62 -6.64 -4.41 13.05
CA SER A 62 -5.18 -4.44 13.04
C SER A 62 -4.72 -5.51 12.05
N PHE A 63 -3.61 -5.23 11.38
CA PHE A 63 -3.05 -6.05 10.31
C PHE A 63 -1.59 -6.35 10.62
N CYS A 64 -1.13 -7.49 10.13
CA CYS A 64 0.24 -7.93 10.29
C CYS A 64 0.70 -8.63 9.01
N ALA A 65 1.90 -8.31 8.56
CA ALA A 65 2.55 -9.01 7.45
C ALA A 65 4.06 -9.11 7.68
N SER A 66 4.68 -10.08 7.03
CA SER A 66 6.13 -10.15 6.91
C SER A 66 6.52 -10.49 5.48
N TYR A 67 7.56 -9.85 4.97
CA TYR A 67 8.08 -10.14 3.64
C TYR A 67 9.59 -10.00 3.60
N GLU A 68 10.21 -10.65 2.62
CA GLU A 68 11.64 -10.53 2.37
C GLU A 68 11.88 -9.71 1.10
N SER A 69 12.96 -8.92 1.11
CA SER A 69 13.38 -8.10 -0.02
C SER A 69 14.86 -8.34 -0.30
N VAL A 70 15.20 -8.41 -1.58
CA VAL A 70 16.54 -8.74 -2.05
C VAL A 70 17.25 -7.46 -2.48
N GLU A 71 18.40 -7.16 -1.88
CA GLU A 71 19.16 -5.92 -2.16
C GLU A 71 19.51 -5.82 -3.65
N LYS A 72 19.96 -6.92 -4.25
CA LYS A 72 20.30 -6.96 -5.68
C LYS A 72 19.14 -6.52 -6.58
N VAL A 73 17.91 -6.95 -6.26
CA VAL A 73 16.72 -6.57 -7.03
C VAL A 73 16.40 -5.09 -6.82
N SER A 74 16.57 -4.56 -5.61
CA SER A 74 16.45 -3.12 -5.32
C SER A 74 17.46 -2.29 -6.12
N LEU A 75 18.73 -2.71 -6.17
CA LEU A 75 19.76 -2.04 -6.97
C LEU A 75 19.48 -2.11 -8.47
N GLU A 76 18.94 -3.23 -8.97
CA GLU A 76 18.55 -3.37 -10.37
C GLU A 76 17.36 -2.47 -10.72
N ALA A 77 16.34 -2.39 -9.86
CA ALA A 77 15.21 -1.48 -10.03
C ALA A 77 15.67 -0.01 -10.04
N GLY A 78 16.60 0.37 -9.15
CA GLY A 78 17.18 1.71 -9.13
C GLY A 78 17.98 2.06 -10.38
N LYS A 79 18.70 1.10 -10.98
CA LYS A 79 19.36 1.31 -12.28
C LYS A 79 18.34 1.59 -13.38
N LYS A 80 17.30 0.76 -13.47
CA LYS A 80 16.24 0.95 -14.47
C LYS A 80 15.53 2.29 -14.32
N ARG A 81 15.23 2.72 -13.09
CA ARG A 81 14.69 4.07 -12.83
C ARG A 81 15.63 5.16 -13.37
N ASN A 82 16.94 5.04 -13.10
CA ASN A 82 17.91 6.03 -13.55
C ASN A 82 18.02 6.10 -15.09
N ASP A 83 17.68 5.01 -15.78
CA ASP A 83 17.67 4.91 -17.23
C ASP A 83 16.36 5.41 -17.87
N ILE A 84 15.37 5.84 -17.09
CA ILE A 84 14.10 6.39 -17.60
C ILE A 84 14.37 7.68 -18.38
N ILE A 85 13.99 7.69 -19.65
CA ILE A 85 14.09 8.84 -20.55
C ILE A 85 12.69 9.41 -20.72
N TYR A 86 12.53 10.70 -20.44
CA TYR A 86 11.28 11.41 -20.67
C TYR A 86 11.50 12.62 -21.58
N GLU A 87 10.52 12.87 -22.44
CA GLU A 87 10.49 14.05 -23.31
C GLU A 87 9.85 15.23 -22.59
N LEU A 88 10.13 16.45 -23.07
CA LEU A 88 9.45 17.66 -22.59
C LEU A 88 7.97 17.61 -22.97
N ASP A 89 7.10 17.66 -21.96
CA ASP A 89 5.63 17.63 -22.08
C ASP A 89 5.02 18.45 -20.92
N SER A 90 3.70 18.47 -20.76
CA SER A 90 3.07 19.02 -19.56
C SER A 90 3.49 18.25 -18.31
N TYR A 91 3.47 18.93 -17.15
CA TYR A 91 3.91 18.37 -15.88
C TYR A 91 3.27 17.00 -15.57
N GLU A 92 1.95 16.91 -15.70
CA GLU A 92 1.20 15.68 -15.47
C GLU A 92 1.51 14.57 -16.49
N ASN A 93 1.78 14.92 -17.76
CA ASN A 93 2.13 13.95 -18.79
C ASN A 93 3.54 13.37 -18.58
N VAL A 94 4.51 14.22 -18.21
CA VAL A 94 5.88 13.77 -17.90
C VAL A 94 5.85 12.77 -16.75
N TRP A 95 5.22 13.15 -15.63
CA TRP A 95 5.12 12.27 -14.47
C TRP A 95 4.27 11.03 -14.75
N GLY A 96 3.20 11.15 -15.53
CA GLY A 96 2.40 10.01 -15.96
C GLY A 96 3.20 8.93 -16.70
N LYS A 97 4.07 9.34 -17.63
CA LYS A 97 4.96 8.42 -18.35
C LYS A 97 5.96 7.75 -17.41
N ILE A 98 6.63 8.54 -16.55
CA ILE A 98 7.59 8.03 -15.56
C ILE A 98 6.91 7.02 -14.62
N TYR A 99 5.76 7.37 -14.04
CA TYR A 99 5.03 6.49 -13.14
C TYR A 99 4.58 5.21 -13.84
N ARG A 100 4.10 5.29 -15.09
CA ARG A 100 3.72 4.09 -15.86
C ARG A 100 4.90 3.14 -16.07
N GLU A 101 6.09 3.65 -16.39
CA GLU A 101 7.28 2.82 -16.55
C GLU A 101 7.66 2.11 -15.24
N LEU A 102 7.63 2.83 -14.11
CA LEU A 102 7.91 2.25 -12.79
C LEU A 102 6.88 1.19 -12.38
N VAL A 103 5.59 1.43 -12.63
CA VAL A 103 4.52 0.46 -12.38
C VAL A 103 4.78 -0.81 -13.20
N LEU A 104 5.00 -0.68 -14.51
CA LEU A 104 5.18 -1.83 -15.41
C LEU A 104 6.40 -2.67 -15.05
N ASP A 105 7.52 -2.03 -14.69
CA ASP A 105 8.72 -2.74 -14.28
C ASP A 105 8.53 -3.49 -12.95
N SER A 106 7.71 -2.93 -12.04
CA SER A 106 7.60 -3.42 -10.68
C SER A 106 6.64 -4.59 -10.48
N LYS A 107 5.64 -4.79 -11.36
CA LYS A 107 4.56 -5.79 -11.17
C LYS A 107 5.07 -7.14 -10.67
N ARG A 108 5.92 -7.79 -11.46
CA ARG A 108 6.50 -9.12 -11.15
C ARG A 108 7.40 -9.15 -9.92
N HIS A 109 7.88 -7.99 -9.47
CA HIS A 109 8.76 -7.87 -8.33
C HIS A 109 7.99 -7.68 -7.02
N ILE A 110 6.68 -7.40 -7.06
CA ILE A 110 5.87 -7.16 -5.86
C ILE A 110 4.73 -8.18 -5.65
N ASP A 111 4.62 -9.21 -6.52
CA ASP A 111 3.59 -10.26 -6.42
C ASP A 111 3.48 -10.84 -5.01
N PHE A 112 4.62 -11.11 -4.35
CA PHE A 112 4.65 -11.63 -2.98
C PHE A 112 3.88 -10.75 -1.98
N LEU A 113 3.90 -9.44 -2.16
CA LEU A 113 3.22 -8.49 -1.29
C LEU A 113 1.74 -8.41 -1.65
N VAL A 114 1.43 -8.41 -2.95
CA VAL A 114 0.04 -8.45 -3.45
C VAL A 114 -0.69 -9.68 -2.90
N ASP A 115 -0.07 -10.86 -3.03
CA ASP A 115 -0.57 -12.13 -2.50
C ASP A 115 -0.77 -12.06 -0.98
N SER A 116 0.21 -11.53 -0.24
CA SER A 116 0.13 -11.41 1.22
C SER A 116 -1.02 -10.49 1.67
N LEU A 117 -1.22 -9.34 1.00
CA LEU A 117 -2.32 -8.43 1.31
C LEU A 117 -3.68 -9.05 0.95
N GLN A 118 -3.75 -9.80 -0.16
CA GLN A 118 -4.94 -10.55 -0.54
C GLN A 118 -5.26 -11.65 0.48
N ASP A 119 -4.27 -12.36 1.00
CA ASP A 119 -4.45 -13.40 2.02
C ASP A 119 -4.99 -12.81 3.33
N ILE A 120 -4.45 -11.66 3.78
CA ILE A 120 -4.98 -10.93 4.95
C ILE A 120 -6.45 -10.58 4.71
N SER A 121 -6.79 -10.10 3.52
CA SER A 121 -8.17 -9.78 3.13
C SER A 121 -9.09 -10.98 3.25
N LEU A 122 -8.66 -12.15 2.76
CA LEU A 122 -9.45 -13.38 2.79
C LEU A 122 -9.61 -13.90 4.22
N GLN A 123 -8.54 -13.89 5.02
CA GLN A 123 -8.55 -14.37 6.41
C GLN A 123 -9.45 -13.51 7.30
N GLN A 124 -9.40 -12.19 7.15
CA GLN A 124 -10.22 -11.25 7.93
C GLN A 124 -11.58 -10.95 7.30
N GLN A 125 -11.92 -11.61 6.18
CA GLN A 125 -13.18 -11.44 5.45
C GLN A 125 -13.47 -9.96 5.10
N LEU A 126 -12.45 -9.25 4.61
CA LEU A 126 -12.55 -7.84 4.28
C LEU A 126 -13.44 -7.62 3.05
N SER A 127 -14.23 -6.54 3.05
CA SER A 127 -14.93 -6.07 1.86
C SER A 127 -13.94 -5.54 0.81
N ARG A 128 -14.45 -5.23 -0.39
CA ARG A 128 -13.62 -4.66 -1.47
C ARG A 128 -13.07 -3.28 -1.10
N GLU A 129 -13.86 -2.49 -0.40
CA GLU A 129 -13.50 -1.19 0.15
C GLU A 129 -12.43 -1.35 1.25
N GLU A 130 -12.63 -2.31 2.16
CA GLU A 130 -11.68 -2.60 3.24
C GLU A 130 -10.35 -3.16 2.71
N LEU A 131 -10.35 -3.92 1.62
CA LEU A 131 -9.13 -4.35 0.94
C LEU A 131 -8.36 -3.16 0.34
N ALA A 132 -9.05 -2.20 -0.27
CA ALA A 132 -8.38 -0.99 -0.75
C ALA A 132 -7.80 -0.18 0.44
N GLU A 133 -8.54 -0.08 1.55
CA GLU A 133 -8.05 0.58 2.77
C GLU A 133 -6.85 -0.14 3.38
N LEU A 134 -6.86 -1.49 3.41
CA LEU A 134 -5.73 -2.32 3.86
C LEU A 134 -4.43 -1.94 3.11
N VAL A 135 -4.51 -1.81 1.78
CA VAL A 135 -3.37 -1.46 0.92
C VAL A 135 -2.89 -0.04 1.21
N VAL A 136 -3.79 0.95 1.27
CA VAL A 136 -3.41 2.34 1.48
C VAL A 136 -2.84 2.54 2.89
N THR A 137 -3.46 1.95 3.91
CA THR A 137 -2.98 2.06 5.30
C THR A 137 -1.64 1.36 5.51
N PHE A 138 -1.36 0.25 4.82
CA PHE A 138 -0.05 -0.41 4.84
C PHE A 138 1.08 0.57 4.44
N VAL A 139 0.85 1.40 3.43
CA VAL A 139 1.82 2.37 2.92
C VAL A 139 1.82 3.66 3.74
N GLN A 140 0.64 4.19 4.14
CA GLN A 140 0.54 5.34 5.04
C GLN A 140 1.26 5.10 6.37
N ASP A 141 1.31 3.84 6.80
CA ASP A 141 1.99 3.44 8.03
C ASP A 141 3.52 3.58 7.97
N ILE A 142 4.12 3.40 6.79
CA ILE A 142 5.56 3.61 6.61
C ILE A 142 5.89 5.08 6.94
N PRO A 143 6.93 5.37 7.75
CA PRO A 143 7.32 6.74 8.05
C PRO A 143 7.72 7.55 6.81
N TYR A 144 7.21 8.78 6.70
CA TYR A 144 7.55 9.67 5.59
C TYR A 144 9.03 10.06 5.60
N SER A 145 9.66 9.96 4.43
CA SER A 145 11.04 10.37 4.20
C SER A 145 11.13 11.14 2.88
N TYR A 146 12.01 12.13 2.80
CA TYR A 146 12.26 12.83 1.53
C TYR A 146 13.10 11.98 0.59
N VAL A 147 12.76 11.99 -0.70
CA VAL A 147 13.59 11.48 -1.77
C VAL A 147 14.05 12.68 -2.60
N ARG A 148 15.36 12.86 -2.75
CA ARG A 148 15.93 14.10 -3.33
C ARG A 148 16.89 13.78 -4.46
N VAL A 149 16.86 14.64 -5.48
CA VAL A 149 17.88 14.64 -6.55
C VAL A 149 19.22 15.10 -5.98
N GLU A 150 19.20 16.09 -5.11
CA GLU A 150 20.39 16.64 -4.44
C GLU A 150 20.77 15.82 -3.20
N ASP A 151 21.89 16.19 -2.57
CA ASP A 151 22.27 15.64 -1.27
C ASP A 151 21.32 16.12 -0.16
N CYS A 152 21.00 15.26 0.80
CA CYS A 152 20.11 15.60 1.91
C CYS A 152 20.63 16.74 2.79
N SER A 153 21.95 16.99 2.79
CA SER A 153 22.55 18.10 3.54
C SER A 153 22.30 19.48 2.92
N GLU A 154 21.86 19.53 1.65
CA GLU A 154 21.69 20.77 0.89
C GLU A 154 20.29 21.39 1.08
N THR A 155 19.36 20.68 1.73
CA THR A 155 17.97 21.13 1.90
C THR A 155 17.45 20.88 3.32
N ASP A 156 16.56 21.76 3.78
CA ASP A 156 15.86 21.56 5.05
C ASP A 156 14.81 20.45 4.91
N ASN A 157 15.11 19.30 5.52
CA ASN A 157 14.22 18.13 5.57
C ASN A 157 13.22 18.19 6.72
N LYS A 158 13.05 19.34 7.39
CA LYS A 158 12.04 19.56 8.44
C LYS A 158 12.07 18.49 9.55
N GLY A 159 13.26 18.00 9.86
CA GLY A 159 13.48 16.94 10.85
C GLY A 159 12.98 15.54 10.45
N LYS A 160 12.64 15.30 9.18
CA LYS A 160 12.29 13.97 8.64
C LYS A 160 13.52 13.29 8.02
N PRO A 161 13.55 11.94 7.98
CA PRO A 161 14.59 11.22 7.25
C PRO A 161 14.63 11.62 5.77
N CYS A 162 15.79 11.47 5.15
CA CYS A 162 16.00 11.79 3.74
C CYS A 162 16.98 10.79 3.10
N ILE A 163 16.73 10.48 1.83
CA ILE A 163 17.68 9.84 0.92
C ILE A 163 17.92 10.76 -0.28
N GLY A 164 19.18 11.08 -0.52
CA GLY A 164 19.60 12.04 -1.55
C GLY A 164 20.34 11.38 -2.70
N LYS A 165 20.63 12.16 -3.74
CA LYS A 165 21.28 11.70 -4.99
C LYS A 165 20.46 10.63 -5.71
N ILE A 166 19.15 10.77 -5.64
CA ILE A 166 18.19 9.88 -6.26
C ILE A 166 17.66 10.54 -7.54
N ALA A 167 17.91 9.91 -8.69
CA ALA A 167 17.41 10.40 -9.96
C ALA A 167 15.88 10.55 -9.90
N LEU A 168 15.37 11.63 -10.51
CA LEU A 168 13.96 12.03 -10.48
C LEU A 168 13.41 12.40 -9.09
N GLY A 169 14.17 12.23 -8.01
CA GLY A 169 13.66 12.44 -6.65
C GLY A 169 12.55 11.44 -6.28
N LEU A 170 12.56 10.24 -6.87
CA LEU A 170 11.49 9.25 -6.77
C LEU A 170 12.11 7.85 -6.65
N LEU A 171 11.56 6.96 -5.82
CA LEU A 171 11.98 5.55 -5.78
C LEU A 171 10.97 4.67 -6.51
N SER A 172 11.47 3.60 -7.15
CA SER A 172 10.60 2.54 -7.67
C SER A 172 9.87 1.82 -6.51
N PRO A 173 8.72 1.19 -6.78
CA PRO A 173 8.02 0.35 -5.79
C PRO A 173 8.93 -0.62 -5.04
N TYR A 174 9.83 -1.32 -5.73
CA TYR A 174 10.72 -2.28 -5.07
C TYR A 174 11.83 -1.61 -4.24
N GLU A 175 12.43 -0.52 -4.72
CA GLU A 175 13.37 0.28 -3.92
C GLU A 175 12.71 0.80 -2.64
N PHE A 176 11.45 1.23 -2.72
CA PHE A 176 10.70 1.69 -1.57
C PHE A 176 10.42 0.55 -0.57
N LEU A 177 9.94 -0.61 -1.04
CA LEU A 177 9.69 -1.76 -0.17
C LEU A 177 10.95 -2.27 0.52
N HIS A 178 12.10 -2.17 -0.15
CA HIS A 178 13.38 -2.59 0.41
C HIS A 178 13.93 -1.56 1.42
N SER A 179 13.89 -0.27 1.09
CA SER A 179 14.52 0.79 1.89
C SER A 179 13.63 1.39 2.98
N LEU A 180 12.31 1.37 2.77
CA LEU A 180 11.29 2.12 3.53
C LEU A 180 11.45 3.65 3.48
N TYR A 181 12.24 4.18 2.55
CA TYR A 181 12.29 5.61 2.24
C TYR A 181 11.31 5.92 1.12
N GLY A 182 10.41 6.87 1.34
CA GLY A 182 9.46 7.27 0.31
C GLY A 182 8.65 8.49 0.70
N ASP A 183 8.59 9.40 -0.25
CA ASP A 183 7.75 10.60 -0.26
C ASP A 183 6.44 10.35 -1.03
N CYS A 184 5.72 11.44 -1.36
CA CYS A 184 4.33 11.38 -1.80
C CYS A 184 4.12 10.56 -3.08
N ASP A 185 4.97 10.74 -4.09
CA ASP A 185 4.88 10.05 -5.37
C ASP A 185 5.46 8.64 -5.30
N THR A 186 6.58 8.43 -4.61
CA THR A 186 7.11 7.08 -4.30
C THR A 186 6.02 6.18 -3.70
N ARG A 187 5.27 6.72 -2.72
CA ARG A 187 4.15 6.01 -2.09
C ARG A 187 2.98 5.79 -3.05
N ALA A 188 2.61 6.83 -3.81
CA ALA A 188 1.52 6.75 -4.76
C ALA A 188 1.78 5.67 -5.83
N VAL A 189 2.99 5.58 -6.38
CA VAL A 189 3.34 4.59 -7.39
C VAL A 189 3.24 3.16 -6.85
N LEU A 190 3.72 2.90 -5.62
CA LEU A 190 3.56 1.58 -4.99
C LEU A 190 2.07 1.21 -4.79
N ILE A 191 1.29 2.12 -4.20
CA ILE A 191 -0.14 1.89 -3.95
C ILE A 191 -0.89 1.63 -5.26
N TYR A 192 -0.64 2.47 -6.27
CA TYR A 192 -1.23 2.29 -7.60
C TYR A 192 -0.89 0.91 -8.16
N THR A 193 0.37 0.48 -8.08
CA THR A 193 0.81 -0.83 -8.60
C THR A 193 0.05 -1.97 -7.91
N ILE A 194 -0.03 -1.96 -6.58
CA ILE A 194 -0.73 -3.01 -5.81
C ILE A 194 -2.24 -3.01 -6.14
N LEU A 195 -2.88 -1.83 -6.16
CA LEU A 195 -4.31 -1.72 -6.45
C LEU A 195 -4.64 -2.16 -7.89
N GLU A 196 -3.79 -1.83 -8.87
CA GLU A 196 -3.96 -2.27 -10.26
C GLU A 196 -3.86 -3.80 -10.36
N GLU A 197 -2.88 -4.44 -9.71
CA GLU A 197 -2.74 -5.91 -9.67
C GLU A 197 -3.90 -6.60 -8.95
N LEU A 198 -4.46 -5.97 -7.92
CA LEU A 198 -5.67 -6.44 -7.24
C LEU A 198 -6.97 -6.17 -8.03
N ALA A 199 -6.88 -5.71 -9.28
CA ALA A 199 -7.99 -5.39 -10.20
C ALA A 199 -8.90 -4.24 -9.72
N PHE A 200 -8.33 -3.24 -9.05
CA PHE A 200 -9.00 -1.96 -8.84
C PHE A 200 -8.78 -1.02 -10.04
N ASP A 201 -9.48 0.12 -10.04
CA ASP A 201 -9.36 1.19 -11.04
C ASP A 201 -8.72 2.44 -10.37
N PRO A 202 -7.41 2.39 -10.04
CA PRO A 202 -6.71 3.51 -9.41
C PRO A 202 -6.28 4.58 -10.43
N MET A 203 -5.96 5.75 -9.90
CA MET A 203 -5.43 6.91 -10.60
C MET A 203 -4.37 7.59 -9.72
N ILE A 204 -3.27 8.04 -10.30
CA ILE A 204 -2.34 8.98 -9.66
C ILE A 204 -2.68 10.38 -10.14
N VAL A 205 -2.82 11.29 -9.19
CA VAL A 205 -3.02 12.71 -9.44
C VAL A 205 -1.87 13.51 -8.84
N VAL A 206 -1.47 14.55 -9.55
CA VAL A 206 -0.34 15.42 -9.18
C VAL A 206 -0.77 16.87 -9.18
N SER A 207 -0.11 17.69 -8.36
CA SER A 207 -0.30 19.13 -8.33
C SER A 207 1.05 19.82 -8.23
N ASN A 208 1.38 20.62 -9.26
CA ASN A 208 2.54 21.49 -9.22
C ASN A 208 2.36 22.62 -8.19
N GLU A 209 1.12 23.11 -8.01
CA GLU A 209 0.80 24.16 -7.02
C GLU A 209 1.03 23.68 -5.58
N TYR A 210 0.71 22.41 -5.31
CA TYR A 210 0.88 21.83 -3.97
C TYR A 210 2.22 21.10 -3.80
N ALA A 211 3.00 20.96 -4.88
CA ALA A 211 4.20 20.11 -4.92
C ALA A 211 3.94 18.73 -4.31
N HIS A 212 2.85 18.08 -4.73
CA HIS A 212 2.34 16.86 -4.11
C HIS A 212 1.75 15.88 -5.13
N ALA A 213 1.79 14.60 -4.79
CA ALA A 213 1.17 13.49 -5.51
C ALA A 213 0.34 12.65 -4.55
N MET A 214 -0.80 12.13 -5.03
CA MET A 214 -1.67 11.25 -4.25
C MET A 214 -2.43 10.30 -5.17
N LEU A 215 -3.27 9.46 -4.58
CA LEU A 215 -4.15 8.55 -5.30
C LEU A 215 -5.53 9.18 -5.51
N ALA A 216 -6.23 8.67 -6.51
CA ALA A 216 -7.67 8.68 -6.57
C ALA A 216 -8.16 7.29 -6.99
N LEU A 217 -9.33 6.87 -6.50
CA LEU A 217 -9.86 5.52 -6.73
C LEU A 217 -11.29 5.58 -7.23
N ASN A 218 -11.59 4.85 -8.30
CA ASN A 218 -12.96 4.67 -8.76
C ASN A 218 -13.65 3.53 -7.97
N MET A 219 -14.57 3.91 -7.10
CA MET A 219 -15.28 3.03 -6.18
C MET A 219 -16.62 3.68 -5.77
N PRO A 220 -17.69 2.91 -5.47
CA PRO A 220 -18.96 3.47 -5.02
C PRO A 220 -18.86 4.04 -3.59
N THR A 221 -18.30 5.23 -3.47
CA THR A 221 -18.22 6.01 -2.22
C THR A 221 -18.74 7.44 -2.43
N ALA A 222 -18.64 8.28 -1.40
CA ALA A 222 -18.95 9.71 -1.46
C ALA A 222 -17.71 10.54 -1.07
N GLY A 223 -17.71 11.82 -1.44
CA GLY A 223 -16.65 12.76 -1.08
C GLY A 223 -16.03 13.48 -2.26
N ASP A 224 -14.88 14.09 -2.01
CA ASP A 224 -14.08 14.83 -2.99
C ASP A 224 -13.58 13.87 -4.09
N HIS A 225 -13.83 14.23 -5.34
CA HIS A 225 -13.46 13.41 -6.50
C HIS A 225 -13.16 14.25 -7.74
N LEU A 226 -12.53 13.60 -8.72
CA LEU A 226 -12.45 14.03 -10.11
C LEU A 226 -13.38 13.16 -10.97
N THR A 227 -14.06 13.78 -11.93
CA THR A 227 -14.75 13.02 -12.98
C THR A 227 -13.83 12.90 -14.18
N TYR A 228 -13.51 11.67 -14.57
CA TYR A 228 -12.67 11.36 -15.72
C TYR A 228 -13.33 10.28 -16.57
N ARG A 229 -13.54 10.56 -17.87
CA ARG A 229 -14.21 9.66 -18.83
C ARG A 229 -15.54 9.06 -18.31
N GLY A 230 -16.33 9.87 -17.59
CA GLY A 230 -17.65 9.47 -17.06
C GLY A 230 -17.61 8.64 -15.77
N LYS A 231 -16.42 8.38 -15.21
CA LYS A 231 -16.22 7.73 -13.91
C LYS A 231 -15.80 8.76 -12.85
N ASN A 232 -16.18 8.53 -11.60
CA ASN A 232 -15.73 9.33 -10.47
C ASN A 232 -14.56 8.65 -9.77
N TYR A 233 -13.45 9.37 -9.64
CA TYR A 233 -12.24 8.94 -8.94
C TYR A 233 -12.10 9.77 -7.67
N TYR A 234 -12.35 9.15 -6.52
CA TYR A 234 -12.35 9.79 -5.21
C TYR A 234 -10.92 9.95 -4.69
N PHE A 235 -10.56 11.13 -4.20
CA PHE A 235 -9.21 11.43 -3.75
C PHE A 235 -8.82 10.62 -2.53
N TRP A 236 -7.55 10.22 -2.44
CA TRP A 236 -7.00 9.51 -1.30
C TRP A 236 -5.59 10.00 -1.01
N GLU A 237 -5.44 10.77 0.09
CA GLU A 237 -4.13 11.18 0.59
C GLU A 237 -3.37 9.96 1.13
N THR A 238 -2.15 9.73 0.63
CA THR A 238 -1.35 8.51 0.89
C THR A 238 -0.13 8.76 1.78
N THR A 239 0.18 10.02 2.08
CA THR A 239 1.36 10.43 2.85
C THR A 239 1.15 10.36 4.35
N GLY A 240 -0.01 10.79 4.82
CA GLY A 240 -0.37 10.80 6.23
C GLY A 240 -1.36 9.69 6.58
N LYS A 241 -1.33 9.21 7.83
CA LYS A 241 -2.37 8.34 8.39
C LYS A 241 -3.68 9.11 8.58
N GLY A 242 -4.80 8.39 8.60
CA GLY A 242 -6.10 8.92 9.02
C GLY A 242 -6.91 9.61 7.93
N TRP A 243 -6.45 9.55 6.67
CA TRP A 243 -7.20 10.08 5.53
C TRP A 243 -8.03 8.97 4.88
N PRO A 244 -9.37 8.99 5.02
CA PRO A 244 -10.23 8.06 4.31
C PRO A 244 -10.37 8.46 2.83
N LEU A 245 -10.77 7.51 2.00
CA LEU A 245 -11.10 7.75 0.60
C LEU A 245 -12.21 8.80 0.47
N GLY A 246 -12.05 9.73 -0.46
CA GLY A 246 -12.98 10.83 -0.72
C GLY A 246 -12.77 12.05 0.17
N MET A 247 -11.65 12.15 0.91
CA MET A 247 -11.34 13.30 1.76
C MET A 247 -10.05 13.97 1.32
N LEU A 248 -10.14 15.24 0.90
CA LEU A 248 -8.95 16.07 0.67
C LEU A 248 -8.46 16.75 1.96
N PRO A 249 -7.13 16.81 2.17
CA PRO A 249 -6.56 17.63 3.22
C PRO A 249 -6.89 19.12 3.06
N PRO A 250 -7.17 19.87 4.15
CA PRO A 250 -7.54 21.29 4.06
C PRO A 250 -6.51 22.19 3.37
N ASN A 251 -5.22 21.84 3.46
CA ASN A 251 -4.13 22.57 2.82
C ASN A 251 -3.99 22.25 1.32
N SER A 252 -4.73 21.27 0.80
CA SER A 252 -4.66 20.85 -0.60
C SER A 252 -6.04 20.54 -1.22
N ASN A 253 -7.11 21.16 -0.69
CA ASN A 253 -8.50 20.85 -1.04
C ASN A 253 -9.05 21.51 -2.32
N ASN A 254 -8.30 22.38 -2.99
CA ASN A 254 -8.76 22.96 -4.25
C ASN A 254 -8.57 21.97 -5.40
N VAL A 255 -9.65 21.26 -5.73
CA VAL A 255 -9.73 20.25 -6.80
C VAL A 255 -9.15 20.74 -8.14
N LYS A 256 -9.21 22.04 -8.45
CA LYS A 256 -8.75 22.60 -9.74
C LYS A 256 -7.24 22.47 -9.97
N TYR A 257 -6.45 22.38 -8.90
CA TYR A 257 -4.99 22.27 -8.97
C TYR A 257 -4.51 20.84 -9.18
N TRP A 258 -5.39 19.86 -9.00
CA TRP A 258 -5.08 18.45 -9.22
C TRP A 258 -5.24 18.09 -10.69
N LYS A 259 -4.23 17.43 -11.25
CA LYS A 259 -4.17 16.94 -12.63
C LYS A 259 -3.97 15.43 -12.63
N VAL A 260 -4.60 14.76 -13.58
CA VAL A 260 -4.46 13.31 -13.78
C VAL A 260 -3.09 13.05 -14.40
N ALA A 261 -2.21 12.36 -13.68
CA ALA A 261 -0.92 11.92 -14.22
C ALA A 261 -1.01 10.51 -14.79
N LEU A 262 -1.60 9.58 -14.03
CA LEU A 262 -1.72 8.19 -14.42
C LEU A 262 -3.14 7.70 -14.14
N VAL A 263 -3.74 7.00 -15.08
CA VAL A 263 -5.03 6.34 -14.91
C VAL A 263 -4.94 4.92 -15.43
N ASN A 264 -5.61 3.98 -14.76
CA ASN A 264 -5.70 2.62 -15.24
C ASN A 264 -6.47 2.57 -16.57
N GLU A 265 -5.85 2.04 -17.61
CA GLU A 265 -6.47 1.85 -18.92
C GLU A 265 -7.02 0.43 -19.01
N ILE A 266 -8.08 0.14 -18.25
CA ILE A 266 -8.91 -1.06 -18.43
C ILE A 266 -10.03 -0.77 -19.44
#